data_AF-A0A4R2MF28-F1
#
_entry.id   AF-A0A4R2MF28-F1
#
_cell.length_a   1.000
_cell.length_b   1.000
_cell.length_c   1.000
_cell.angle_alpha   90.00
_cell.angle_beta   90.00
_cell.angle_gamma   90.00
#
_symmetry.space_group_name_H-M   'P 1'
#
loop_
_entity.id
_entity.type
_entity.pdbx_description
1 polymer ?
#
loop_
_entity_poly.entity_id
_entity_poly.type
_entity_poly.pdbx_seq_one_letter_code
_entity_poly.pdbx_strand_id
1 'polypeptide(L)'
;MNKPASRRTSGSDLERVDRHTIQPHEYKELPELTADLLARAIVKKGGRPKSENPRQLISLRLPPEVIARWRATGPGWQTRMAERLAETPPTPVENG
;
A
#
# COMPACT_ATOMS: atom_id res chain seq x y z
N MET A 1 -12.04 -17.07 3.83
CA MET A 1 -10.84 -17.35 4.66
C MET A 1 -9.94 -16.13 4.63
N ASN A 2 -9.81 -15.40 5.74
CA ASN A 2 -8.95 -14.21 5.82
C ASN A 2 -7.50 -14.66 6.02
N LYS A 3 -6.63 -14.46 5.02
CA LYS A 3 -5.18 -14.65 5.19
C LYS A 3 -4.67 -13.61 6.19
N PRO A 4 -3.92 -14.00 7.23
CA PRO A 4 -3.27 -13.03 8.10
C PRO A 4 -2.32 -12.17 7.28
N ALA A 5 -2.30 -10.86 7.57
CA ALA A 5 -1.39 -9.93 6.92
C ALA A 5 0.06 -10.40 7.12
N SER A 6 0.87 -10.31 6.05
CA SER A 6 2.30 -10.62 6.13
C SER A 6 2.96 -9.81 7.25
N ARG A 7 3.97 -10.41 7.91
CA ARG A 7 4.73 -9.78 8.99
C ARG A 7 5.29 -8.44 8.50
N ARG A 8 5.24 -7.40 9.35
CA ARG A 8 5.68 -6.03 9.03
C ARG A 8 7.17 -5.93 8.68
N THR A 9 7.94 -6.95 9.03
CA THR A 9 9.37 -7.07 8.76
C THR A 9 9.65 -8.39 8.05
N SER A 10 10.49 -8.35 7.03
CA SER A 10 11.11 -9.54 6.45
C SER A 10 12.01 -10.16 7.52
N GLY A 11 11.91 -11.47 7.76
CA GLY A 11 12.81 -12.19 8.68
C GLY A 11 14.24 -12.35 8.16
N SER A 12 14.59 -11.61 7.11
CA SER A 12 15.90 -11.65 6.46
C SER A 12 16.84 -10.69 7.17
N ASP A 13 18.07 -11.15 7.42
CA ASP A 13 19.18 -10.32 7.87
C ASP A 13 19.66 -9.45 6.70
N LEU A 14 19.13 -8.23 6.61
CA LEU A 14 19.46 -7.28 5.55
C LEU A 14 20.86 -6.69 5.73
N GLU A 15 21.35 -6.52 6.97
CA GLU A 15 22.69 -6.00 7.23
C GLU A 15 23.79 -6.95 6.74
N ARG A 16 23.56 -8.26 6.82
CA ARG A 16 24.45 -9.25 6.21
C ARG A 16 24.43 -9.19 4.68
N VAL A 17 23.26 -9.00 4.07
CA VAL A 17 23.13 -8.88 2.60
C VAL A 17 23.84 -7.62 2.12
N ASP A 18 23.64 -6.48 2.78
CA ASP A 18 24.21 -5.19 2.39
C ASP A 18 25.74 -5.16 2.51
N ARG A 19 26.32 -5.92 3.44
CA ARG A 19 27.78 -6.06 3.57
C ARG A 19 28.42 -6.99 2.53
N HIS A 20 27.64 -7.81 1.84
CA HIS A 20 28.18 -8.79 0.89
C HIS A 20 28.66 -8.08 -0.38
N THR A 21 29.93 -8.29 -0.74
CA THR A 21 30.49 -7.82 -2.01
C THR A 21 30.52 -8.98 -3.00
N ILE A 22 29.72 -8.83 -4.05
CA ILE A 22 29.53 -9.79 -5.14
C ILE A 22 30.87 -10.12 -5.80
N GLN A 23 31.21 -11.40 -5.89
CA GLN A 23 32.42 -11.92 -6.53
C GLN A 23 32.09 -12.60 -7.88
N PRO A 24 32.96 -12.47 -8.90
CA PRO A 24 32.69 -13.02 -10.23
C PRO A 24 32.42 -14.53 -10.28
N HIS A 25 33.04 -15.31 -9.40
CA HIS A 25 32.87 -16.77 -9.37
C HIS A 25 31.47 -17.20 -8.91
N GLU A 26 30.77 -16.35 -8.14
CA GLU A 26 29.40 -16.63 -7.66
C GLU A 26 28.39 -16.73 -8.83
N TYR A 27 28.74 -16.21 -10.01
CA TYR A 27 27.87 -16.13 -11.18
C TYR A 27 28.34 -17.02 -12.34
N LYS A 28 29.42 -17.79 -12.15
CA LYS A 28 30.07 -18.57 -13.23
C LYS A 28 29.13 -19.59 -13.89
N GLU A 29 28.16 -20.10 -13.14
CA GLU A 29 27.20 -21.11 -13.61
C GLU A 29 25.92 -20.49 -14.18
N LEU A 30 25.76 -19.17 -14.11
CA LEU A 30 24.57 -18.52 -14.66
C LEU A 30 24.61 -18.52 -16.18
N PRO A 31 23.46 -18.70 -16.84
CA PRO A 31 23.38 -18.58 -18.29
C PRO A 31 23.64 -17.14 -18.73
N GLU A 32 24.23 -16.99 -19.91
CA GLU A 32 24.36 -15.69 -20.57
C GLU A 32 22.99 -15.08 -20.87
N LEU A 33 22.88 -13.76 -20.70
CA LEU A 33 21.65 -13.04 -20.97
C LEU A 33 21.49 -12.84 -22.49
N THR A 34 20.67 -13.67 -23.13
CA THR A 34 20.41 -13.61 -24.58
C THR A 34 19.20 -12.76 -24.96
N ALA A 35 19.12 -12.35 -26.23
CA ALA A 35 17.99 -11.61 -26.77
C ALA A 35 16.68 -12.40 -26.68
N ASP A 36 16.70 -13.72 -26.92
CA ASP A 36 15.52 -14.58 -26.81
C ASP A 36 14.98 -14.67 -25.38
N LEU A 37 15.87 -14.64 -24.38
CA LEU A 37 15.50 -14.58 -22.96
C LEU A 37 14.77 -13.27 -22.63
N LEU A 38 15.24 -12.15 -23.16
CA LEU A 38 14.60 -10.85 -23.01
C LEU A 38 13.26 -10.79 -23.77
N ALA A 39 13.20 -11.32 -24.99
CA ALA A 39 12.00 -11.31 -25.82
C ALA A 39 10.83 -12.05 -25.19
N ARG A 40 11.10 -13.13 -24.44
CA ARG A 40 10.07 -13.88 -23.69
C ARG A 40 9.83 -13.39 -22.25
N ALA A 41 10.55 -12.37 -21.79
CA ALA A 41 10.44 -11.91 -20.42
C ALA A 41 9.08 -11.21 -20.18
N ILE A 42 8.41 -11.56 -19.08
CA ILE A 42 7.19 -10.88 -18.63
C ILE A 42 7.57 -9.87 -17.55
N VAL A 43 7.37 -8.59 -17.83
CA VAL A 43 7.55 -7.54 -16.83
C VAL A 43 6.37 -7.57 -15.86
N LYS A 44 6.55 -8.26 -14.73
CA LYS A 44 5.66 -8.12 -13.59
C LYS A 44 6.06 -6.84 -12.86
N LYS A 45 5.27 -5.78 -13.04
CA LYS A 45 5.40 -4.56 -12.23
C LYS A 45 5.13 -4.95 -10.78
N GLY A 46 6.20 -5.17 -10.02
CA GLY A 46 6.11 -5.50 -8.60
C GLY A 46 5.30 -4.44 -7.85
N GLY A 47 4.66 -4.83 -6.76
CA GLY A 47 3.86 -3.92 -5.94
C GLY A 47 2.61 -4.59 -5.38
N ARG A 48 1.92 -3.87 -4.49
CA ARG A 48 0.62 -4.30 -3.98
C ARG A 48 -0.39 -4.29 -5.13
N PRO A 49 -1.25 -5.32 -5.27
CA PRO A 49 -2.38 -5.27 -6.19
C PRO A 49 -3.18 -3.98 -6.00
N LYS A 50 -3.60 -3.36 -7.10
CA LYS A 50 -4.50 -2.21 -7.04
C LYS A 50 -5.77 -2.64 -6.32
N SER A 51 -6.24 -1.82 -5.37
CA SER A 51 -7.53 -2.06 -4.74
C SER A 51 -8.64 -1.71 -5.73
N GLU A 52 -9.67 -2.55 -5.84
CA GLU A 52 -10.84 -2.30 -6.68
C GLU A 52 -11.58 -1.02 -6.26
N ASN A 53 -11.67 -0.77 -4.95
CA ASN A 53 -12.33 0.40 -4.37
C ASN A 53 -11.37 1.17 -3.45
N PRO A 54 -10.40 1.91 -4.01
CA PRO A 54 -9.50 2.73 -3.20
C PRO A 54 -10.28 3.90 -2.61
N ARG A 55 -9.94 4.30 -1.37
CA ARG A 55 -10.44 5.56 -0.80
C ARG A 55 -10.00 6.72 -1.69
N GLN A 56 -10.93 7.61 -2.01
CA GLN A 56 -10.62 8.83 -2.77
C GLN A 56 -10.07 9.89 -1.82
N LEU A 57 -8.92 10.48 -2.17
CA LEU A 57 -8.39 11.63 -1.46
C LEU A 57 -9.13 12.88 -1.93
N ILE A 58 -9.94 13.46 -1.05
CA ILE A 58 -10.67 14.70 -1.31
C ILE A 58 -10.21 15.81 -0.37
N SER A 59 -10.35 17.06 -0.80
CA SER A 59 -10.20 18.23 0.07
C SER A 59 -11.57 18.60 0.64
N LEU A 60 -11.81 18.26 1.92
CA LEU A 60 -13.03 18.60 2.65
C LEU A 60 -12.74 19.69 3.70
N ARG A 61 -13.56 20.74 3.73
CA ARG A 61 -13.50 21.77 4.78
C ARG A 61 -14.50 21.42 5.88
N LEU A 62 -14.01 21.32 7.12
CA LEU A 62 -14.82 21.11 8.31
C LEU A 62 -14.52 22.20 9.33
N PRO A 63 -15.49 22.58 10.19
CA PRO A 63 -15.22 23.46 11.30
C PRO A 63 -14.08 22.95 12.20
N PRO A 64 -13.21 23.82 12.73
CA PRO A 64 -12.03 23.42 13.49
C PRO A 64 -12.37 22.61 14.75
N GLU A 65 -13.49 22.93 15.42
CA GLU A 65 -13.96 22.22 16.60
C GLU A 65 -14.39 20.78 16.29
N VAL A 66 -14.90 20.51 15.07
CA VAL A 66 -15.22 19.15 14.63
C VAL A 66 -13.92 18.35 14.50
N ILE A 67 -12.91 18.92 13.83
CA ILE A 67 -11.60 18.29 13.66
C ILE A 67 -10.95 18.00 15.01
N ALA A 68 -11.00 18.96 15.94
CA ALA A 68 -10.44 18.81 17.28
C ALA A 68 -11.07 17.64 18.05
N ARG A 69 -12.41 17.54 18.07
CA ARG A 69 -13.12 16.43 18.71
C ARG A 69 -12.71 15.08 18.15
N TRP A 70 -12.59 14.96 16.84
CA TRP A 70 -12.17 13.71 16.22
C TRP A 70 -10.70 13.38 16.52
N ARG A 71 -9.79 14.35 16.43
CA ARG A 71 -8.37 14.13 16.78
C ARG A 71 -8.18 13.68 18.22
N ALA A 72 -9.00 14.18 19.15
CA ALA A 72 -8.98 13.76 20.56
C ALA A 72 -9.31 12.26 20.76
N THR A 73 -9.96 11.61 19.79
CA THR A 73 -10.18 10.15 19.82
C THR A 73 -8.91 9.33 19.60
N GLY A 74 -7.78 9.98 19.30
CA GLY A 74 -6.48 9.33 19.13
C GLY A 74 -6.21 8.80 17.70
N PRO A 75 -5.17 7.98 17.52
CA PRO A 75 -4.81 7.42 16.22
C PRO A 75 -5.99 6.72 15.53
N GLY A 76 -6.07 6.87 14.22
CA GLY A 76 -7.17 6.30 13.41
C GLY A 76 -8.47 7.11 13.41
N TRP A 77 -8.48 8.33 13.96
CA TRP A 77 -9.69 9.17 13.98
C TRP A 77 -10.29 9.45 12.59
N GLN A 78 -9.46 9.57 11.54
CA GLN A 78 -9.93 9.75 10.16
C GLN A 78 -10.66 8.51 9.65
N THR A 79 -10.18 7.32 10.03
CA THR A 79 -10.84 6.05 9.68
C THR A 79 -12.21 5.96 10.32
N ARG A 80 -12.30 6.24 11.63
CA ARG A 80 -13.58 6.27 12.36
C ARG A 80 -14.54 7.33 11.82
N MET A 81 -14.04 8.52 11.46
CA MET A 81 -14.86 9.55 10.82
C MET A 81 -15.42 9.06 9.48
N ALA A 82 -14.60 8.43 8.63
CA ALA A 82 -15.05 7.93 7.34
C ALA A 82 -16.09 6.81 7.48
N GLU A 83 -15.92 5.89 8.43
CA GLU A 83 -16.89 4.83 8.75
C GLU A 83 -18.23 5.45 9.19
N ARG A 84 -18.20 6.46 10.06
CA ARG A 84 -19.40 7.14 10.53
C ARG A 84 -20.15 7.87 9.41
N LEU A 85 -19.41 8.47 8.47
CA LEU A 85 -19.98 9.12 7.28
C LEU A 85 -20.60 8.10 6.32
N ALA A 86 -20.06 6.88 6.23
CA ALA A 86 -20.61 5.82 5.37
C ALA A 86 -21.93 5.25 5.91
N GLU A 87 -22.12 5.22 7.24
CA GLU A 87 -23.36 4.76 7.88
C GLU A 87 -24.53 5.76 7.71
N THR A 88 -24.22 7.05 7.58
CA THR A 88 -25.24 8.10 7.54
C THR A 88 -25.50 8.49 6.08
N PRO A 89 -26.57 7.98 5.44
CA PRO A 89 -26.88 8.36 4.07
C PRO A 89 -27.20 9.86 4.02
N PRO A 90 -26.73 10.58 2.98
CA PRO A 90 -27.18 11.95 2.78
C PRO A 90 -28.68 11.96 2.49
N THR A 91 -29.40 12.88 3.12
CA THR A 91 -30.78 13.18 2.72
C THR A 91 -30.77 13.71 1.29
N PRO A 92 -31.61 13.19 0.39
CA PRO A 92 -31.77 13.77 -0.93
C PRO A 92 -32.19 15.24 -0.78
N VAL A 93 -31.39 16.14 -1.35
CA VAL A 93 -31.84 17.51 -1.58
C VAL A 93 -32.59 17.50 -2.91
N GLU A 94 -33.92 17.60 -2.85
CA GLU A 94 -34.74 17.85 -4.04
C GLU A 94 -34.37 19.25 -4.55
N ASN A 95 -33.61 19.30 -5.64
CA ASN A 95 -33.34 20.56 -6.34
C ASN A 95 -34.61 20.88 -7.15
N GLY A 96 -35.28 21.98 -6.79
CA GLY A 96 -36.34 22.60 -7.60
C GLY A 96 -35.80 23.35 -8.80
#